data_AF-A0A661RLJ2-F1
#
_entry.id   AF-A0A661RLJ2-F1
#
_cell.length_a   1.000
_cell.length_b   1.000
_cell.length_c   1.000
_cell.angle_alpha   90.00
_cell.angle_beta   90.00
_cell.angle_gamma   90.00
#
_symmetry.space_group_name_H-M   'P 1'
#
loop_
_entity.id
_entity.type
_entity.pdbx_description
1 polymer ?
#
loop_
_entity_poly.entity_id
_entity_poly.type
_entity_poly.pdbx_seq_one_letter_code
_entity_poly.pdbx_strand_id
1 'polypeptide(L)'
;MVYKKTNYYIKGKVTVESFKDGKKIREISGENMVVNNGLALIRDLLFHKNVGPTHLEVGESDTATTATMTNLVSPFSGKDDARGLLTKSYEDEVEVDPLKRTARFLRYIEPESDLNGSTLKEAGLFNRYNGGTMIARFVLPEAIDKSLGIKERVGWEFTISRDDQVLPSLLVDHGLDLIRDAIRNNNQPDLKFFDNRKYLSHVKLGSSDDATISSMEGLVSELSDETPQGE
;
A
#
# COMPACT_ATOMS: atom_id res chain seq x y z
N MET A 1 -2.98 -10.15 -30.01
CA MET A 1 -2.69 -9.39 -28.78
C MET A 1 -2.91 -10.33 -27.59
N VAL A 2 -1.86 -10.73 -26.88
CA VAL A 2 -1.96 -11.61 -25.70
C VAL A 2 -1.97 -10.72 -24.47
N TYR A 3 -3.09 -10.64 -23.77
CA TYR A 3 -3.15 -9.95 -22.49
C TYR A 3 -2.50 -10.84 -21.42
N LYS A 4 -1.33 -10.44 -20.91
CA LYS A 4 -0.76 -11.08 -19.71
C LYS A 4 -1.61 -10.69 -18.50
N LYS A 5 -2.07 -11.69 -17.75
CA LYS A 5 -2.73 -11.49 -16.47
C LYS A 5 -1.73 -10.87 -15.49
N THR A 6 -2.03 -9.69 -15.00
CA THR A 6 -1.28 -9.07 -13.91
C THR A 6 -1.70 -9.71 -12.59
N ASN A 7 -0.73 -10.19 -11.80
CA ASN A 7 -0.97 -10.60 -10.42
C ASN A 7 -0.74 -9.41 -9.48
N TYR A 8 -1.63 -9.27 -8.50
CA TYR A 8 -1.52 -8.30 -7.42
C TYR A 8 -1.48 -9.05 -6.09
N TYR A 9 -0.62 -8.58 -5.18
CA TYR A 9 -0.54 -9.08 -3.82
C TYR A 9 -0.99 -7.98 -2.86
N ILE A 10 -1.84 -8.35 -1.91
CA ILE A 10 -2.24 -7.48 -0.82
C ILE A 10 -1.53 -7.98 0.43
N LYS A 11 -0.74 -7.10 1.05
CA LYS A 11 -0.14 -7.30 2.37
C LYS A 11 -0.89 -6.45 3.38
N GLY A 12 -1.00 -6.99 4.58
CA GLY A 12 -1.70 -6.37 5.68
C GLY A 12 -0.83 -6.34 6.92
N LYS A 13 -0.75 -5.19 7.59
CA LYS A 13 -0.08 -5.06 8.88
C LYS A 13 -1.01 -4.43 9.90
N VAL A 14 -1.01 -4.95 11.11
CA VAL A 14 -1.69 -4.35 12.26
C VAL A 14 -0.65 -3.99 13.30
N THR A 15 -0.84 -2.83 13.92
CA THR A 15 -0.06 -2.37 15.06
C THR A 15 -1.01 -1.89 16.14
N VAL A 16 -0.84 -2.35 17.38
CA VAL A 16 -1.56 -1.87 18.55
C VAL A 16 -0.53 -1.30 19.53
N GLU A 17 -0.71 -0.04 19.90
CA GLU A 17 0.19 0.65 20.82
C GLU A 17 -0.57 1.17 22.03
N SER A 18 0.00 0.94 23.21
CA SER A 18 -0.55 1.42 24.47
C SER A 18 0.25 2.62 24.95
N PHE A 19 -0.46 3.67 25.37
CA PHE A 19 0.10 4.91 25.87
C PHE A 19 -0.38 5.20 27.28
N LYS A 20 0.52 5.64 28.15
CA LYS A 20 0.22 6.15 29.48
C LYS A 20 0.93 7.48 29.67
N ASP A 21 0.19 8.51 30.10
CA ASP A 21 0.71 9.87 30.30
C ASP A 21 1.46 10.41 29.06
N GLY A 22 0.93 10.11 27.86
CA GLY A 22 1.51 10.49 26.57
C GLY A 22 2.73 9.69 26.12
N LYS A 23 3.22 8.74 26.92
CA LYS A 23 4.37 7.89 26.58
C LYS A 23 3.92 6.52 26.10
N LYS A 24 4.50 6.05 24.98
CA LYS A 24 4.30 4.68 24.50
C LYS A 24 4.92 3.70 25.51
N ILE A 25 4.12 2.79 26.04
CA ILE A 25 4.55 1.78 27.02
C ILE A 25 4.55 0.37 26.45
N ARG A 26 3.81 0.14 25.35
CA ARG A 26 3.71 -1.16 24.69
C ARG A 26 3.45 -0.98 23.20
N GLU A 27 3.93 -1.93 22.41
CA GLU A 27 3.61 -2.08 20.99
C GLU A 27 3.50 -3.57 20.66
N ILE A 28 2.42 -3.94 19.98
CA ILE A 28 2.19 -5.27 19.43
C ILE A 28 1.96 -5.09 17.94
N SER A 29 2.58 -5.91 17.10
CA SER A 29 2.31 -5.90 15.67
C SER A 29 2.26 -7.30 15.08
N GLY A 30 1.64 -7.41 13.91
CA GLY A 30 1.59 -8.65 13.16
C GLY A 30 0.99 -8.47 11.78
N GLU A 31 1.03 -9.55 11.00
CA GLU A 31 0.42 -9.60 9.69
C GLU A 31 -1.09 -9.79 9.81
N ASN A 32 -1.85 -9.06 9.01
CA ASN A 32 -3.30 -9.20 8.95
C ASN A 32 -3.71 -10.19 7.86
N MET A 33 -4.82 -10.89 8.10
CA MET A 33 -5.54 -11.60 7.05
C MET A 33 -6.75 -10.81 6.59
N VAL A 34 -6.78 -10.48 5.30
CA VAL A 34 -7.98 -9.94 4.63
C VAL A 34 -8.93 -11.11 4.38
N VAL A 35 -10.17 -10.99 4.83
CA VAL A 35 -11.17 -12.04 4.58
C VAL A 35 -11.67 -11.95 3.13
N ASN A 36 -12.24 -13.04 2.61
CA ASN A 36 -12.68 -13.15 1.21
C ASN A 36 -13.60 -11.99 0.79
N ASN A 37 -14.54 -11.62 1.66
CA ASN A 37 -15.46 -10.51 1.40
C ASN A 37 -14.77 -9.14 1.42
N GLY A 38 -13.65 -9.01 2.14
CA GLY A 38 -12.85 -7.81 2.24
C GLY A 38 -11.95 -7.55 1.03
N LEU A 39 -11.52 -8.59 0.31
CA LEU A 39 -10.59 -8.48 -0.83
C LEU A 39 -11.11 -7.53 -1.91
N ALA A 40 -12.40 -7.62 -2.25
CA ALA A 40 -13.01 -6.74 -3.25
C ALA A 40 -13.04 -5.27 -2.78
N LEU A 41 -13.29 -5.03 -1.49
CA LEU A 41 -13.33 -3.69 -0.90
C LEU A 41 -11.94 -3.08 -0.81
N ILE A 42 -10.91 -3.86 -0.45
CA ILE A 42 -9.53 -3.40 -0.40
C ILE A 42 -8.99 -3.13 -1.80
N ARG A 43 -9.29 -3.99 -2.78
CA ARG A 43 -9.00 -3.69 -4.19
C ARG A 43 -9.62 -2.35 -4.58
N ASP A 44 -10.92 -2.19 -4.38
CA ASP A 44 -11.64 -0.98 -4.78
C ASP A 44 -11.10 0.28 -4.07
N LEU A 45 -10.79 0.19 -2.78
CA LEU A 45 -10.13 1.22 -1.98
C LEU A 45 -8.83 1.71 -2.63
N LEU A 46 -7.97 0.77 -3.03
CA LEU A 46 -6.62 1.06 -3.53
C LEU A 46 -6.63 1.56 -4.98
N PHE A 47 -7.70 1.30 -5.73
CA PHE A 47 -7.97 1.90 -7.04
C PHE A 47 -8.83 3.18 -6.94
N HIS A 48 -8.71 3.91 -5.82
CA HIS A 48 -9.33 5.23 -5.58
C HIS A 48 -10.85 5.26 -5.61
N LYS A 49 -11.52 4.16 -5.28
CA LYS A 49 -12.94 4.24 -4.94
C LYS A 49 -13.06 4.62 -3.46
N ASN A 50 -14.04 5.47 -3.14
CA ASN A 50 -14.40 5.83 -1.76
C ASN A 50 -15.14 4.69 -1.03
N VAL A 51 -14.70 3.45 -1.25
CA VAL A 51 -15.24 2.23 -0.66
C VAL A 51 -14.11 1.58 0.11
N GLY A 52 -14.31 1.31 1.40
CA GLY A 52 -13.26 0.76 2.26
C GLY A 52 -13.69 0.64 3.71
N PRO A 53 -12.76 0.33 4.62
CA PRO A 53 -13.07 0.27 6.04
C PRO A 53 -13.33 1.68 6.56
N THR A 54 -14.38 1.78 7.37
CA THR A 54 -14.80 3.02 8.03
C THR A 54 -14.88 2.86 9.54
N HIS A 55 -14.93 1.61 10.02
CA HIS A 55 -15.02 1.29 11.43
C HIS A 55 -13.99 0.23 11.82
N LEU A 56 -13.52 0.32 13.06
CA LEU A 56 -12.74 -0.72 13.71
C LEU A 56 -13.49 -1.21 14.94
N GLU A 57 -13.61 -2.52 15.05
CA GLU A 57 -14.17 -3.21 16.20
C GLU A 57 -13.08 -4.00 16.93
N VAL A 58 -13.22 -4.14 18.25
CA VAL A 58 -12.37 -4.97 19.10
C VAL A 58 -13.20 -6.03 19.83
N GLY A 59 -12.53 -7.13 20.20
CA GLY A 59 -13.12 -8.26 20.91
C GLY A 59 -12.09 -9.02 21.74
N GLU A 60 -12.52 -10.13 22.31
CA GLU A 60 -11.76 -10.94 23.28
C GLU A 60 -11.40 -12.35 22.81
N SER A 61 -11.84 -12.77 21.62
CA SER A 61 -11.52 -14.12 21.14
C SER A 61 -10.06 -14.29 20.73
N ASP A 62 -9.50 -15.45 21.05
CA ASP A 62 -8.21 -15.95 20.58
C ASP A 62 -8.33 -16.90 19.38
N THR A 63 -9.54 -17.15 18.88
CA THR A 63 -9.79 -18.08 17.76
C THR A 63 -9.07 -17.59 16.51
N ALA A 64 -8.22 -18.43 15.91
CA ALA A 64 -7.43 -18.08 14.73
C ALA A 64 -8.30 -17.56 13.57
N THR A 65 -7.79 -16.56 12.84
CA THR A 65 -8.50 -15.97 11.70
C THR A 65 -8.58 -16.95 10.53
N THR A 66 -9.75 -17.03 9.90
CA THR A 66 -9.95 -17.74 8.63
C THR A 66 -10.50 -16.80 7.58
N ALA A 67 -10.23 -17.08 6.30
CA ALA A 67 -10.64 -16.23 5.19
C ALA A 67 -12.17 -16.14 4.99
N THR A 68 -12.95 -17.02 5.62
CA THR A 68 -14.42 -17.07 5.51
C THR A 68 -15.14 -16.34 6.63
N MET A 69 -14.43 -15.83 7.64
CA MET A 69 -15.06 -15.10 8.73
C MET A 69 -15.76 -13.83 8.24
N THR A 70 -16.95 -13.59 8.77
CA THR A 70 -17.77 -12.42 8.43
C THR A 70 -17.90 -11.41 9.56
N ASN A 71 -17.51 -11.78 10.78
CA ASN A 71 -17.53 -10.97 12.00
C ASN A 71 -16.36 -11.35 12.93
N LEU A 72 -16.16 -10.58 14.00
CA LEU A 72 -15.37 -11.00 15.15
C LEU A 72 -16.02 -12.20 15.83
N VAL A 73 -15.22 -13.01 16.52
CA VAL A 73 -15.71 -14.23 17.17
C VAL A 73 -16.36 -13.91 18.52
N SER A 74 -15.76 -13.02 19.31
CA SER A 74 -16.33 -12.50 20.56
C SER A 74 -16.19 -10.97 20.60
N PRO A 75 -17.04 -10.23 19.86
CA PRO A 75 -17.06 -8.77 19.93
C PRO A 75 -17.57 -8.30 21.30
N PHE A 76 -17.07 -7.17 21.81
CA PHE A 76 -17.58 -6.55 23.03
C PHE A 76 -18.96 -5.91 22.82
N SER A 77 -20.00 -6.74 22.78
CA SER A 77 -21.37 -6.31 22.53
C SER A 77 -21.89 -5.42 23.67
N GLY A 78 -22.58 -4.33 23.31
CA GLY A 78 -23.18 -3.41 24.30
C GLY A 78 -22.21 -2.40 24.91
N LYS A 79 -20.96 -2.34 24.41
CA LYS A 79 -20.00 -1.30 24.74
C LYS A 79 -19.89 -0.30 23.59
N ASP A 80 -20.11 0.98 23.88
CA ASP A 80 -20.11 2.07 22.91
C ASP A 80 -18.75 2.20 22.21
N ASP A 81 -17.65 1.92 22.91
CA ASP A 81 -16.31 1.98 22.33
C ASP A 81 -15.83 0.66 21.71
N ALA A 82 -16.65 -0.40 21.71
CA ALA A 82 -16.26 -1.66 21.08
C ALA A 82 -16.04 -1.49 19.58
N ARG A 83 -16.88 -0.69 18.92
CA ARG A 83 -16.79 -0.38 17.49
C ARG A 83 -16.82 1.12 17.28
N GLY A 84 -15.81 1.68 16.62
CA GLY A 84 -15.75 3.12 16.39
C GLY A 84 -15.22 3.50 15.03
N LEU A 85 -15.38 4.78 14.67
CA LEU A 85 -14.92 5.33 13.41
C LEU A 85 -13.40 5.29 13.29
N LEU A 86 -12.93 5.01 12.09
CA LEU A 86 -11.54 5.12 11.70
C LEU A 86 -11.22 6.56 11.28
N THR A 87 -10.05 7.05 11.68
CA THR A 87 -9.37 8.11 10.95
C THR A 87 -8.60 7.48 9.80
N LYS A 88 -8.82 7.98 8.58
CA LYS A 88 -8.21 7.47 7.36
C LYS A 88 -7.14 8.42 6.86
N SER A 89 -5.97 7.90 6.53
CA SER A 89 -4.97 8.60 5.74
C SER A 89 -4.56 7.75 4.55
N TYR A 90 -4.48 8.39 3.39
CA TYR A 90 -3.86 7.81 2.21
C TYR A 90 -2.44 8.34 2.14
N GLU A 91 -1.47 7.45 2.07
CA GLU A 91 -0.11 7.79 1.66
C GLU A 91 0.07 7.21 0.27
N ASP A 92 -0.14 8.06 -0.73
CA ASP A 92 0.31 7.78 -2.08
C ASP A 92 1.85 7.82 -2.06
N GLU A 93 2.50 6.69 -1.85
CA GLU A 93 3.95 6.49 -2.10
C GLU A 93 4.29 6.59 -3.61
N VAL A 94 3.54 7.39 -4.37
CA VAL A 94 3.71 7.63 -5.81
C VAL A 94 5.10 8.16 -6.13
N GLU A 95 5.78 8.78 -5.16
CA GLU A 95 7.12 9.33 -5.35
C GLU A 95 8.24 8.27 -5.36
N VAL A 96 8.00 7.06 -4.86
CA VAL A 96 9.04 6.01 -4.69
C VAL A 96 8.77 4.76 -5.52
N ASP A 97 7.52 4.31 -5.64
CA ASP A 97 7.17 3.14 -6.45
C ASP A 97 5.72 3.26 -6.99
N PRO A 98 5.53 3.51 -8.31
CA PRO A 98 4.19 3.62 -8.89
C PRO A 98 3.41 2.29 -8.85
N LEU A 99 4.07 1.17 -8.55
CA LEU A 99 3.48 -0.17 -8.46
C LEU A 99 3.02 -0.52 -7.04
N LYS A 100 3.28 0.36 -6.06
CA LYS A 100 2.94 0.17 -4.65
C LYS A 100 1.97 1.24 -4.19
N ARG A 101 0.87 0.83 -3.54
CA ARG A 101 -0.06 1.76 -2.87
C ARG A 101 -0.33 1.30 -1.47
N THR A 102 -0.33 2.25 -0.53
CA THR A 102 -0.50 1.97 0.89
C THR A 102 -1.66 2.81 1.46
N ALA A 103 -2.60 2.15 2.12
CA ALA A 103 -3.68 2.81 2.85
C ALA A 103 -3.51 2.57 4.35
N ARG A 104 -3.61 3.64 5.15
CA ARG A 104 -3.46 3.60 6.61
C ARG A 104 -4.77 3.99 7.30
N PHE A 105 -5.09 3.23 8.34
CA PHE A 105 -6.29 3.40 9.15
C PHE A 105 -5.88 3.43 10.61
N LEU A 106 -6.39 4.41 11.35
CA LEU A 106 -6.09 4.57 12.77
C LEU A 106 -7.40 4.66 13.54
N ARG A 107 -7.45 4.01 14.70
CA ARG A 107 -8.46 4.25 15.73
C ARG A 107 -7.77 4.44 17.07
N TYR A 108 -8.32 5.35 17.86
CA TYR A 108 -7.95 5.56 19.25
C TYR A 108 -9.06 5.03 20.16
N ILE A 109 -8.69 4.27 21.19
CA ILE A 109 -9.55 3.93 22.32
C ILE A 109 -9.04 4.78 23.49
N GLU A 110 -9.88 5.71 23.96
CA GLU A 110 -9.48 6.71 24.95
C GLU A 110 -9.30 6.12 26.36
N PRO A 111 -8.57 6.81 27.25
CA PRO A 111 -8.35 6.34 28.62
C PRO A 111 -9.64 6.06 29.40
N GLU A 112 -10.67 6.88 29.22
CA GLU A 112 -11.97 6.83 29.89
C GLU A 112 -12.99 5.91 29.18
N SER A 113 -12.52 4.97 28.36
CA SER A 113 -13.39 4.06 27.61
C SER A 113 -14.17 3.06 28.48
N ASP A 114 -15.36 2.66 28.02
CA ASP A 114 -16.15 1.59 28.65
C ASP A 114 -15.56 0.17 28.45
N LEU A 115 -14.50 0.06 27.64
CA LEU A 115 -13.68 -1.14 27.50
C LEU A 115 -12.76 -1.38 28.70
N ASN A 116 -12.62 -0.43 29.63
CA ASN A 116 -11.84 -0.64 30.84
C ASN A 116 -12.33 -1.86 31.64
N GLY A 117 -11.39 -2.70 32.08
CA GLY A 117 -11.66 -4.00 32.71
C GLY A 117 -11.86 -5.16 31.73
N SER A 118 -11.73 -4.92 30.42
CA SER A 118 -11.80 -5.98 29.39
C SER A 118 -10.41 -6.37 28.89
N THR A 119 -10.31 -7.55 28.31
CA THR A 119 -9.07 -8.06 27.72
C THR A 119 -9.18 -8.08 26.20
N LEU A 120 -8.49 -7.15 25.53
CA LEU A 120 -8.48 -7.05 24.07
C LEU A 120 -7.60 -8.17 23.49
N LYS A 121 -8.17 -8.97 22.60
CA LYS A 121 -7.47 -10.11 21.96
C LYS A 121 -7.72 -10.23 20.46
N GLU A 122 -8.75 -9.60 19.94
CA GLU A 122 -8.97 -9.49 18.49
C GLU A 122 -9.38 -8.07 18.09
N ALA A 123 -9.13 -7.74 16.84
CA ALA A 123 -9.61 -6.54 16.19
C ALA A 123 -10.06 -6.84 14.76
N GLY A 124 -10.99 -6.06 14.24
CA GLY A 124 -11.52 -6.21 12.91
C GLY A 124 -11.89 -4.89 12.27
N LEU A 125 -11.75 -4.82 10.95
CA LEU A 125 -12.15 -3.66 10.15
C LEU A 125 -13.48 -3.92 9.47
N PHE A 126 -14.36 -2.93 9.50
CA PHE A 126 -15.71 -3.00 8.95
C PHE A 126 -16.00 -1.80 8.06
N ASN A 127 -16.85 -1.98 7.04
CA ASN A 127 -17.29 -0.90 6.16
C ASN A 127 -18.49 -0.09 6.71
N ARG A 128 -19.10 -0.51 7.83
CA ARG A 128 -20.23 0.14 8.50
C ARG A 128 -20.24 -0.17 9.99
N TYR A 129 -20.93 0.67 10.77
CA TYR A 129 -21.14 0.47 12.21
C TYR A 129 -21.98 -0.79 12.47
N ASN A 130 -23.20 -0.89 11.94
CA ASN A 130 -24.07 -2.05 12.11
C ASN A 130 -24.24 -2.83 10.81
N GLY A 131 -24.22 -4.17 10.89
CA GLY A 131 -24.44 -5.06 9.74
C GLY A 131 -23.41 -4.89 8.61
N GLY A 132 -22.24 -4.33 8.93
CA GLY A 132 -21.17 -4.10 7.97
C GLY A 132 -20.47 -5.39 7.53
N THR A 133 -19.85 -5.34 6.36
CA THR A 133 -18.94 -6.39 5.89
C THR A 133 -17.62 -6.27 6.64
N MET A 134 -17.18 -7.35 7.30
CA MET A 134 -15.83 -7.44 7.83
C MET A 134 -14.83 -7.54 6.67
N ILE A 135 -13.78 -6.73 6.73
CA ILE A 135 -12.77 -6.59 5.69
C ILE A 135 -11.50 -7.35 6.06
N ALA A 136 -11.06 -7.20 7.30
CA ALA A 136 -9.89 -7.88 7.83
C ALA A 136 -10.10 -8.17 9.31
N ARG A 137 -9.45 -9.21 9.80
CA ARG A 137 -9.43 -9.58 11.21
C ARG A 137 -8.00 -9.91 11.62
N PHE A 138 -7.65 -9.51 12.83
CA PHE A 138 -6.38 -9.81 13.44
C PHE A 138 -6.59 -10.26 14.88
N VAL A 139 -5.97 -11.38 15.23
CA VAL A 139 -5.90 -11.85 16.61
C VAL A 139 -4.54 -11.44 17.15
N LEU A 140 -4.54 -10.70 18.26
CA LEU A 140 -3.31 -10.21 18.86
C LEU A 140 -2.52 -11.41 19.40
N PRO A 141 -1.21 -11.50 19.14
CA PRO A 141 -0.38 -12.58 19.69
C PRO A 141 -0.40 -12.58 21.22
N GLU A 142 -0.47 -11.40 21.83
CA GLU A 142 -0.59 -11.21 23.27
C GLU A 142 -1.87 -10.43 23.59
N ALA A 143 -2.50 -10.75 24.73
CA ALA A 143 -3.68 -10.03 25.17
C ALA A 143 -3.30 -8.66 25.76
N ILE A 144 -4.22 -7.69 25.69
CA ILE A 144 -4.10 -6.37 26.31
C ILE A 144 -5.22 -6.19 27.31
N ASP A 145 -4.89 -6.16 28.60
CA ASP A 145 -5.86 -5.80 29.65
C ASP A 145 -6.06 -4.29 29.64
N LYS A 146 -7.22 -3.85 29.16
CA LYS A 146 -7.53 -2.42 29.05
C LYS A 146 -7.83 -1.87 30.44
N SER A 147 -7.07 -0.86 30.86
CA SER A 147 -7.26 -0.19 32.15
C SER A 147 -7.44 1.32 32.00
N LEU A 148 -7.97 1.93 33.07
CA LEU A 148 -8.06 3.39 33.20
C LEU A 148 -6.68 4.03 33.02
N GLY A 149 -6.65 5.22 32.41
CA GLY A 149 -5.43 5.98 32.17
C GLY A 149 -4.54 5.47 31.02
N ILE A 150 -4.90 4.36 30.38
CA ILE A 150 -4.20 3.84 29.20
C ILE A 150 -5.01 4.13 27.94
N LYS A 151 -4.38 4.77 26.96
CA LYS A 151 -4.93 4.99 25.62
C LYS A 151 -4.38 3.94 24.67
N GLU A 152 -5.24 3.31 23.87
CA GLU A 152 -4.79 2.39 22.83
C GLU A 152 -4.90 3.06 21.46
N ARG A 153 -3.87 2.91 20.62
CA ARG A 153 -3.90 3.24 19.21
C ARG A 153 -3.84 1.96 18.40
N VAL A 154 -4.91 1.67 17.67
CA VAL A 154 -4.97 0.54 16.74
C VAL A 154 -4.76 1.06 15.32
N GLY A 155 -3.65 0.69 14.70
CA GLY A 155 -3.28 1.02 13.35
C GLY A 155 -3.36 -0.18 12.42
N TRP A 156 -3.85 0.08 11.21
CA TRP A 156 -4.00 -0.90 10.15
C TRP A 156 -3.43 -0.36 8.85
N GLU A 157 -2.58 -1.15 8.21
CA GLU A 157 -1.96 -0.80 6.94
C GLU A 157 -2.31 -1.89 5.92
N PHE A 158 -2.72 -1.46 4.72
CA PHE A 158 -2.84 -2.33 3.55
C PHE A 158 -1.92 -1.82 2.46
N THR A 159 -1.09 -2.71 1.94
CA THR A 159 -0.23 -2.44 0.80
C THR A 159 -0.61 -3.36 -0.33
N ILE A 160 -0.87 -2.80 -1.51
CA ILE A 160 -0.92 -3.58 -2.76
C ILE A 160 0.38 -3.39 -3.52
N SER A 161 0.94 -4.49 -3.98
CA SER A 161 2.08 -4.52 -4.88
C SER A 161 1.74 -5.36 -6.09
N ARG A 162 2.20 -4.92 -7.26
CA ARG A 162 2.08 -5.69 -8.50
C ARG A 162 3.25 -6.68 -8.60
N ASP A 163 2.99 -7.90 -9.06
CA ASP A 163 3.99 -8.96 -9.27
C ASP A 163 4.82 -8.77 -10.54
N ASP A 164 4.59 -7.68 -11.27
CA ASP A 164 5.37 -7.39 -12.45
C ASP A 164 6.74 -6.82 -12.03
N GLN A 165 7.62 -7.73 -11.61
CA GLN A 165 8.98 -7.72 -12.14
C GLN A 165 8.99 -7.98 -13.65
N VAL A 166 8.07 -7.37 -14.40
CA VAL A 166 8.29 -7.11 -15.82
C VAL A 166 9.26 -5.95 -15.79
N LEU A 167 10.53 -6.37 -15.83
CA LEU A 167 11.72 -5.63 -16.15
C LEU A 167 11.39 -4.32 -16.89
N PRO A 168 12.16 -3.24 -16.64
CA PRO A 168 12.17 -2.03 -17.47
C PRO A 168 12.22 -2.31 -18.99
N SER A 169 12.56 -3.54 -19.41
CA SER A 169 12.56 -3.99 -20.80
C SER A 169 11.28 -3.66 -21.59
N LEU A 170 10.07 -3.64 -21.00
CA LEU A 170 8.86 -3.30 -21.78
C LEU A 170 8.67 -1.79 -21.99
N LEU A 171 9.16 -0.96 -21.05
CA LEU A 171 9.29 0.49 -21.21
C LEU A 171 10.45 0.84 -22.14
N VAL A 172 11.53 0.04 -22.12
CA VAL A 172 12.67 0.15 -23.03
C VAL A 172 12.27 -0.28 -24.45
N ASP A 173 11.54 -1.38 -24.64
CA ASP A 173 11.15 -1.87 -25.98
C ASP A 173 10.13 -0.92 -26.64
N HIS A 174 9.11 -0.46 -25.92
CA HIS A 174 8.19 0.55 -26.44
C HIS A 174 8.86 1.91 -26.66
N GLY A 175 9.82 2.30 -25.82
CA GLY A 175 10.59 3.51 -26.03
C GLY A 175 11.55 3.41 -27.22
N LEU A 176 12.21 2.27 -27.40
CA LEU A 176 13.10 1.99 -28.52
C LEU A 176 12.34 1.91 -29.84
N ASP A 177 11.14 1.35 -29.87
CA ASP A 177 10.33 1.29 -31.08
C ASP A 177 9.81 2.69 -31.48
N LEU A 178 9.43 3.53 -30.53
CA LEU A 178 9.10 4.95 -30.79
C LEU A 178 10.30 5.76 -31.30
N ILE A 179 11.50 5.50 -30.75
CA ILE A 179 12.74 6.12 -31.22
C ILE A 179 13.09 5.61 -32.63
N ARG A 180 12.98 4.31 -32.89
CA ARG A 180 13.22 3.71 -34.22
C ARG A 180 12.25 4.25 -35.27
N ASP A 181 10.99 4.42 -34.93
CA ASP A 181 9.98 4.97 -35.85
C ASP A 181 10.19 6.46 -36.09
N ALA A 182 10.63 7.24 -35.08
CA ALA A 182 10.97 8.64 -35.27
C ALA A 182 12.20 8.83 -36.19
N ILE A 183 13.25 8.01 -35.99
CA ILE A 183 14.44 7.98 -36.84
C ILE A 183 14.10 7.59 -38.27
N ARG A 184 13.28 6.53 -38.47
CA ARG A 184 12.87 6.08 -39.82
C ARG A 184 12.07 7.11 -40.59
N ASN A 185 11.28 7.93 -39.88
CA ASN A 185 10.40 8.93 -40.49
C ASN A 185 11.00 10.34 -40.53
N ASN A 186 12.27 10.50 -40.12
CA ASN A 186 12.98 11.78 -40.05
C ASN A 186 12.21 12.89 -39.30
N ASN A 187 11.42 12.48 -38.30
CA ASN A 187 10.66 13.37 -37.44
C ASN A 187 11.34 13.41 -36.07
N GLN A 188 11.53 14.60 -35.49
CA GLN A 188 11.97 14.68 -34.10
C GLN A 188 10.89 14.06 -33.20
N PRO A 189 11.21 13.02 -32.40
CA PRO A 189 10.24 12.48 -31.47
C PRO A 189 9.88 13.56 -30.44
N ASP A 190 8.59 13.70 -30.13
CA ASP A 190 8.16 14.56 -29.02
C ASP A 190 8.56 13.90 -27.70
N LEU A 191 9.79 14.18 -27.25
CA LEU A 191 10.42 13.62 -26.06
C LEU A 191 9.79 14.09 -24.75
N LYS A 192 8.68 14.85 -24.78
CA LYS A 192 7.94 15.25 -23.57
C LYS A 192 7.38 14.08 -22.77
N PHE A 193 7.20 12.91 -23.40
CA PHE A 193 6.88 11.65 -22.70
C PHE A 193 8.06 11.07 -21.89
N PHE A 194 9.28 11.54 -22.12
CA PHE A 194 10.53 11.01 -21.54
C PHE A 194 11.22 11.96 -20.55
N ASP A 195 10.59 13.06 -20.10
CA ASP A 195 11.14 13.89 -19.02
C ASP A 195 10.98 13.23 -17.64
N ASN A 196 11.33 11.95 -17.58
CA ASN A 196 11.57 11.16 -16.38
C ASN A 196 13.08 10.91 -16.27
N ARG A 197 13.89 11.99 -16.37
CA ARG A 197 15.35 11.96 -16.15
C ARG A 197 15.77 11.33 -14.81
N LYS A 198 14.84 11.15 -13.87
CA LYS A 198 15.04 10.43 -12.60
C LYS A 198 15.00 8.89 -12.70
N TYR A 199 14.35 8.32 -13.72
CA TYR A 199 14.31 6.84 -13.89
C TYR A 199 15.62 6.30 -14.46
N LEU A 200 16.34 7.09 -15.28
CA LEU A 200 17.61 6.69 -15.87
C LEU A 200 18.77 6.71 -14.86
N SER A 201 18.69 7.48 -13.76
CA SER A 201 19.78 7.57 -12.78
C SER A 201 19.87 6.38 -11.81
N HIS A 202 18.86 5.51 -11.78
CA HIS A 202 18.83 4.32 -10.90
C HIS A 202 19.04 3.00 -11.65
N VAL A 203 19.16 3.04 -12.98
CA VAL A 203 19.49 1.88 -13.81
C VAL A 203 21.01 1.71 -13.84
N LYS A 204 21.58 1.21 -12.73
CA LYS A 204 22.92 0.62 -12.75
C LYS A 204 22.78 -0.75 -13.43
N LEU A 205 22.90 -0.77 -14.76
CA LEU A 205 22.97 -2.01 -15.53
C LEU A 205 24.27 -2.72 -15.16
N GLY A 206 24.16 -3.67 -14.23
CA GLY A 206 25.19 -4.67 -14.00
C GLY A 206 25.15 -5.70 -15.11
N SER A 207 25.78 -5.40 -16.25
CA SER A 207 26.23 -6.44 -17.20
C SER A 207 27.40 -5.92 -18.02
N SER A 208 28.47 -6.71 -18.01
CA SER A 208 29.82 -6.42 -18.45
C SER A 208 30.03 -6.48 -19.97
N ASP A 209 29.33 -5.66 -20.75
CA ASP A 209 29.65 -5.49 -22.18
C ASP A 209 29.73 -3.99 -22.55
N ASP A 210 30.96 -3.47 -22.44
CA ASP A 210 31.38 -2.09 -22.73
C ASP A 210 31.13 -1.63 -24.19
N ALA A 211 30.68 -2.53 -25.08
CA ALA A 211 30.45 -2.19 -26.49
C ALA A 211 29.19 -1.34 -26.73
N THR A 212 28.19 -1.42 -25.85
CA THR A 212 26.87 -0.80 -26.09
C THR A 212 26.79 0.67 -25.66
N ILE A 213 27.56 1.06 -24.63
CA ILE A 213 27.58 2.44 -24.11
C ILE A 213 28.33 3.37 -25.06
N SER A 214 29.44 2.89 -25.64
CA SER A 214 30.25 3.66 -26.61
C SER A 214 29.46 4.04 -27.87
N SER A 215 28.49 3.22 -28.28
CA SER A 215 27.61 3.50 -29.43
C SER A 215 26.55 4.57 -29.14
N MET A 216 26.17 4.80 -27.89
CA MET A 216 25.16 5.81 -27.51
C MET A 216 25.79 7.18 -27.22
N GLU A 217 26.98 7.23 -26.62
CA GLU A 217 27.70 8.50 -26.44
C GLU A 217 28.19 9.08 -27.77
N GLY A 218 28.55 8.22 -28.74
CA GLY A 218 28.89 8.65 -30.10
C GLY A 218 27.73 9.31 -30.86
N LEU A 219 26.50 8.78 -30.71
CA LEU A 219 25.31 9.34 -31.36
C LEU A 219 24.87 10.69 -30.78
N VAL A 220 25.19 10.96 -29.51
CA VAL A 220 24.90 12.26 -28.86
C VAL A 220 25.92 13.33 -29.28
N SER A 221 27.17 12.93 -29.56
CA SER A 221 28.23 13.82 -30.06
C SER A 221 28.02 14.27 -31.50
N GLU A 222 27.47 13.42 -32.38
CA GLU A 222 27.22 13.78 -33.79
C GLU A 222 26.06 14.78 -33.95
N LEU A 223 25.14 14.86 -32.98
CA LEU A 223 24.00 15.79 -33.01
C LEU A 223 24.31 17.20 -32.49
N SER A 224 25.49 17.43 -31.91
CA SER A 224 25.87 18.74 -31.34
C SER A 224 26.72 19.63 -32.26
N ASP A 225 27.25 19.13 -33.38
CA ASP A 225 28.19 19.87 -34.24
C ASP A 225 27.56 20.55 -35.47
N GLU A 226 26.26 20.35 -35.74
CA GLU A 226 25.56 21.09 -36.81
C GLU A 226 24.88 22.35 -36.26
N THR A 227 25.68 23.34 -35.84
CA THR A 227 25.19 24.71 -35.66
C THR A 227 25.50 25.52 -36.93
N PRO A 228 24.52 26.01 -37.70
CA PRO A 228 24.81 26.85 -38.85
C PRO A 228 25.38 28.20 -38.40
N GLN A 229 26.60 28.53 -38.83
CA GLN A 229 27.10 29.91 -38.74
C GLN A 229 26.32 30.76 -39.75
N GLY A 230 25.49 31.66 -39.24
CA GLY A 230 24.75 32.63 -40.05
C GLY A 230 25.59 33.87 -40.36
N GLU A 231 25.52 34.31 -41.62
CA GLU A 231 25.74 35.70 -42.07
C GLU A 231 24.51 36.58 -41.76
#